data_AF-A0A6G2DNF8-F1
#
_entry.id   AF-A0A6G2DNF8-F1
#
_cell.length_a   1.000
_cell.length_b   1.000
_cell.length_c   1.000
_cell.angle_alpha   90.00
_cell.angle_beta   90.00
_cell.angle_gamma   90.00
#
_symmetry.space_group_name_H-M   'P 1'
#
loop_
_entity.id
_entity.type
_entity.pdbx_description
1 polymer ?
#
loop_
_entity_poly.entity_id
_entity_poly.type
_entity_poly.pdbx_seq_one_letter_code
_entity_poly.pdbx_strand_id
1 'polypeptide(L)'
;AKNNGLDKLNEPQDASVKQKAKDDIDTKATAKKNDIEADDKLTTEEKQAAKDKVDAAAQSAKDAVTAATTNDGVTQAQNDGTTAVNNVDTTPKAKPSAKAEIDAKVQDANNAIDQNQDLTDDERREAKKAVKDAADEAPGDIDGATAAGELTAAGGGGG
;
A
#
# COMPACT_ATOMS: atom_id res chain seq x y z
N ALA A 1 -38.13 23.61 40.69
CA ALA A 1 -38.07 23.53 39.21
C ALA A 1 -36.74 22.92 38.80
N LYS A 2 -36.81 21.99 37.84
CA LYS A 2 -35.78 21.13 37.20
C LYS A 2 -34.31 21.55 37.36
N ASN A 3 -33.55 20.76 38.12
CA ASN A 3 -32.08 20.72 38.04
C ASN A 3 -31.64 19.33 37.53
N ASN A 4 -31.98 19.00 36.27
CA ASN A 4 -31.72 17.68 35.68
C ASN A 4 -31.05 17.77 34.29
N GLY A 5 -30.34 18.87 34.00
CA GLY A 5 -29.68 19.06 32.71
C GLY A 5 -28.20 18.63 32.67
N LEU A 6 -27.54 18.47 33.82
CA LEU A 6 -26.08 18.33 33.89
C LEU A 6 -25.60 16.94 34.34
N ASP A 7 -26.48 16.10 34.90
CA ASP A 7 -26.12 14.75 35.38
C ASP A 7 -25.86 13.73 34.25
N LYS A 8 -26.10 14.09 32.98
CA LYS A 8 -25.71 13.26 31.83
C LYS A 8 -24.32 13.56 31.30
N LEU A 9 -23.68 14.64 31.78
CA LEU A 9 -22.31 15.00 31.37
C LEU A 9 -21.23 14.37 32.26
N ASN A 10 -21.64 13.66 33.32
CA ASN A 10 -20.76 13.09 34.33
C ASN A 10 -21.24 11.70 34.80
N GLU A 11 -21.81 10.89 33.89
CA GLU A 11 -21.73 9.44 34.10
C GLU A 11 -20.25 9.08 34.25
N PRO A 12 -19.87 8.22 35.21
CA PRO A 12 -18.47 7.83 35.36
C PRO A 12 -17.96 7.43 33.99
N GLN A 13 -16.85 8.02 33.56
CA GLN A 13 -16.17 7.62 32.33
C GLN A 13 -15.97 6.12 32.44
N ASP A 14 -16.82 5.37 31.75
CA ASP A 14 -16.86 3.94 32.00
C ASP A 14 -15.58 3.41 31.38
N ALA A 15 -14.63 3.03 32.23
CA ALA A 15 -13.35 2.50 31.79
C ALA A 15 -13.57 1.32 30.83
N SER A 16 -14.71 0.62 30.94
CA SER A 16 -15.15 -0.41 30.00
C SER A 16 -15.48 0.11 28.60
N VAL A 17 -16.07 1.31 28.46
CA VAL A 17 -16.39 1.93 27.15
C VAL A 17 -15.11 2.35 26.44
N LYS A 18 -14.16 2.97 27.15
CA LYS A 18 -12.85 3.30 26.60
C LYS A 18 -12.07 2.05 26.21
N GLN A 19 -12.10 1.01 27.05
CA GLN A 19 -11.42 -0.25 26.74
C GLN A 19 -12.00 -0.90 25.50
N LYS A 20 -13.34 -1.01 25.42
CA LYS A 20 -14.02 -1.56 24.24
C LYS A 20 -13.66 -0.80 22.96
N ALA A 21 -13.63 0.54 23.01
CA ALA A 21 -13.24 1.34 21.87
C ALA A 21 -11.79 1.07 21.41
N LYS A 22 -10.86 0.90 22.35
CA LYS A 22 -9.47 0.51 22.06
C LYS A 22 -9.38 -0.89 21.45
N ASP A 23 -10.11 -1.85 22.00
CA ASP A 23 -10.15 -3.23 21.49
C ASP A 23 -10.73 -3.30 20.06
N ASP A 24 -11.77 -2.50 19.79
CA ASP A 24 -12.35 -2.37 18.44
C ASP A 24 -11.33 -1.77 17.45
N ILE A 25 -10.54 -0.76 17.88
CA ILE A 25 -9.44 -0.18 17.08
C ILE A 25 -8.36 -1.22 16.80
N ASP A 26 -7.90 -1.96 17.81
CA ASP A 26 -6.86 -2.99 17.67
C ASP A 26 -7.32 -4.13 16.76
N THR A 27 -8.60 -4.51 16.83
CA THR A 27 -9.22 -5.50 15.93
C THR A 27 -9.19 -5.01 14.48
N LYS A 28 -9.55 -3.74 14.23
CA LYS A 28 -9.51 -3.15 12.89
C LYS A 28 -8.09 -3.00 12.35
N ALA A 29 -7.16 -2.58 13.19
CA ALA A 29 -5.74 -2.50 12.84
C ALA A 29 -5.18 -3.88 12.46
N THR A 30 -5.49 -4.91 13.24
CA THR A 30 -5.09 -6.29 12.94
C THR A 30 -5.67 -6.77 11.61
N ALA A 31 -6.96 -6.55 11.37
CA ALA A 31 -7.60 -6.92 10.10
C ALA A 31 -6.92 -6.22 8.91
N LYS A 32 -6.72 -4.91 8.98
CA LYS A 32 -6.05 -4.15 7.91
C LYS A 32 -4.61 -4.62 7.68
N LYS A 33 -3.85 -4.95 8.73
CA LYS A 33 -2.48 -5.48 8.59
C LYS A 33 -2.45 -6.86 7.95
N ASN A 34 -3.47 -7.70 8.19
CA ASN A 34 -3.62 -8.98 7.52
C ASN A 34 -3.97 -8.80 6.04
N ASP A 35 -4.85 -7.86 5.71
CA ASP A 35 -5.16 -7.52 4.32
C ASP A 35 -3.91 -7.02 3.56
N ILE A 36 -3.08 -6.18 4.20
CA ILE A 36 -1.79 -5.73 3.66
C ILE A 36 -0.83 -6.91 3.46
N GLU A 37 -0.76 -7.83 4.42
CA GLU A 37 0.13 -8.99 4.32
C GLU A 37 -0.25 -9.91 3.17
N ALA A 38 -1.55 -10.07 2.92
CA ALA A 38 -2.09 -10.89 1.85
C ALA A 38 -2.04 -10.24 0.45
N ASP A 39 -1.67 -8.95 0.34
CA ASP A 39 -1.61 -8.28 -0.96
C ASP A 39 -0.29 -8.56 -1.68
N ASP A 40 -0.31 -9.55 -2.58
CA ASP A 40 0.86 -9.96 -3.37
C ASP A 40 1.32 -8.93 -4.41
N LYS A 41 0.58 -7.82 -4.58
CA LYS A 41 1.00 -6.72 -5.45
C LYS A 41 2.02 -5.82 -4.76
N LEU A 42 2.04 -5.81 -3.42
CA LEU A 42 2.97 -5.03 -2.62
C LEU A 42 4.28 -5.81 -2.42
N THR A 43 5.40 -5.11 -2.47
CA THR A 43 6.67 -5.69 -2.00
C THR A 43 6.71 -5.73 -0.47
N THR A 44 7.64 -6.51 0.07
CA THR A 44 7.89 -6.61 1.51
C THR A 44 8.09 -5.24 2.16
N GLU A 45 8.83 -4.35 1.50
CA GLU A 45 9.09 -3.00 2.01
C GLU A 45 7.82 -2.13 2.03
N GLU A 46 6.99 -2.22 0.97
CA GLU A 46 5.72 -1.49 0.90
C GLU A 46 4.73 -2.01 1.96
N LYS A 47 4.67 -3.34 2.15
CA LYS A 47 3.86 -3.97 3.21
C LYS A 47 4.29 -3.47 4.58
N GLN A 48 5.59 -3.45 4.88
CA GLN A 48 6.09 -2.99 6.16
C GLN A 48 5.74 -1.51 6.39
N ALA A 49 6.01 -0.64 5.42
CA ALA A 49 5.70 0.79 5.52
C ALA A 49 4.20 1.05 5.71
N ALA A 50 3.32 0.27 5.08
CA ALA A 50 1.88 0.37 5.26
C ALA A 50 1.44 -0.11 6.66
N LYS A 51 2.00 -1.23 7.16
CA LYS A 51 1.72 -1.72 8.53
C LYS A 51 2.15 -0.74 9.60
N ASP A 52 3.31 -0.11 9.44
CA ASP A 52 3.79 0.92 10.38
C ASP A 52 2.83 2.12 10.43
N LYS A 53 2.27 2.52 9.28
CA LYS A 53 1.24 3.57 9.22
C LYS A 53 -0.07 3.13 9.88
N VAL A 54 -0.48 1.87 9.74
CA VAL A 54 -1.65 1.32 10.46
C VAL A 54 -1.42 1.39 11.97
N ASP A 55 -0.25 0.97 12.44
CA ASP A 55 0.08 0.99 13.87
C ASP A 55 0.11 2.42 14.42
N ALA A 56 0.67 3.37 13.67
CA ALA A 56 0.66 4.79 14.05
C ALA A 56 -0.77 5.39 14.12
N ALA A 57 -1.63 5.06 13.15
CA ALA A 57 -3.02 5.50 13.14
C ALA A 57 -3.82 4.90 14.31
N ALA A 58 -3.64 3.60 14.57
CA ALA A 58 -4.28 2.91 15.68
C ALA A 58 -3.84 3.48 17.03
N GLN A 59 -2.54 3.74 17.20
CA GLN A 59 -2.02 4.35 18.44
C GLN A 59 -2.60 5.75 18.66
N SER A 60 -2.60 6.59 17.63
CA SER A 60 -3.18 7.95 17.70
C SER A 60 -4.66 7.92 18.09
N ALA A 61 -5.42 6.96 17.55
CA ALA A 61 -6.81 6.75 17.91
C ALA A 61 -7.02 6.31 19.37
N LYS A 62 -6.19 5.38 19.86
CA LYS A 62 -6.24 4.93 21.27
C LYS A 62 -5.88 6.04 22.24
N ASP A 63 -4.96 6.93 21.86
CA ASP A 63 -4.61 8.12 22.64
C ASP A 63 -5.79 9.09 22.70
N ALA A 64 -6.48 9.33 21.57
CA ALA A 64 -7.69 10.15 21.53
C ALA A 64 -8.84 9.56 22.39
N VAL A 65 -9.06 8.24 22.33
CA VAL A 65 -10.01 7.54 23.21
C VAL A 65 -9.65 7.71 24.69
N THR A 66 -8.36 7.66 25.02
CA THR A 66 -7.88 7.87 26.39
C THR A 66 -8.18 9.30 26.85
N ALA A 67 -7.90 10.29 26.00
CA ALA A 67 -8.09 11.71 26.30
C ALA A 67 -9.56 12.17 26.33
N ALA A 68 -10.46 11.49 25.61
CA ALA A 68 -11.87 11.87 25.53
C ALA A 68 -12.53 11.96 26.91
N THR A 69 -13.22 13.06 27.21
CA THR A 69 -13.81 13.27 28.55
C THR A 69 -15.26 12.83 28.69
N THR A 70 -15.89 12.41 27.60
CA THR A 70 -17.30 11.99 27.51
C THR A 70 -17.43 10.71 26.68
N ASN A 71 -18.54 9.98 26.85
CA ASN A 71 -18.83 8.78 26.05
C ASN A 71 -18.95 9.11 24.55
N ASP A 72 -19.63 10.22 24.21
CA ASP A 72 -19.71 10.70 22.81
C ASP A 72 -18.33 10.97 22.22
N GLY A 73 -17.41 11.55 23.02
CA GLY A 73 -16.03 11.77 22.62
C GLY A 73 -15.26 10.47 22.39
N VAL A 74 -15.51 9.43 23.19
CA VAL A 74 -14.95 8.09 22.98
C VAL A 74 -15.46 7.49 21.67
N THR A 75 -16.77 7.56 21.41
CA THR A 75 -17.38 7.07 20.17
C THR A 75 -16.84 7.82 18.95
N GLN A 76 -16.69 9.15 19.03
CA GLN A 76 -16.12 9.94 17.95
C GLN A 76 -14.66 9.56 17.68
N ALA A 77 -13.83 9.48 18.73
CA ALA A 77 -12.42 9.09 18.61
C ALA A 77 -12.26 7.67 18.03
N GLN A 78 -13.14 6.74 18.41
CA GLN A 78 -13.20 5.40 17.82
C GLN A 78 -13.53 5.45 16.33
N ASN A 79 -14.57 6.19 15.94
CA ASN A 79 -15.00 6.27 14.54
C ASN A 79 -13.93 6.91 13.65
N ASP A 80 -13.33 8.01 14.11
CA ASP A 80 -12.25 8.69 13.39
C ASP A 80 -11.02 7.80 13.28
N GLY A 81 -10.66 7.13 14.38
CA GLY A 81 -9.54 6.20 14.42
C GLY A 81 -9.69 5.01 13.49
N THR A 82 -10.84 4.34 13.52
CA THR A 82 -11.13 3.22 12.62
C THR A 82 -11.17 3.66 11.15
N THR A 83 -11.67 4.86 10.87
CA THR A 83 -11.62 5.47 9.53
C THR A 83 -10.17 5.70 9.09
N ALA A 84 -9.33 6.27 9.96
CA ALA A 84 -7.92 6.51 9.66
C ALA A 84 -7.14 5.22 9.39
N VAL A 85 -7.35 4.17 10.20
CA VAL A 85 -6.77 2.84 9.98
C VAL A 85 -7.18 2.24 8.63
N ASN A 86 -8.48 2.32 8.28
CA ASN A 86 -8.97 1.78 7.01
C ASN A 86 -8.39 2.54 5.80
N ASN A 87 -8.20 3.84 5.93
CA ASN A 87 -7.72 4.74 4.89
C ASN A 87 -6.20 4.74 4.71
N VAL A 88 -5.45 3.91 5.43
CA VAL A 88 -4.02 3.73 5.14
C VAL A 88 -3.84 3.31 3.69
N ASP A 89 -3.05 4.09 2.96
CA ASP A 89 -2.72 3.90 1.55
C ASP A 89 -1.89 2.61 1.37
N THR A 90 -2.41 1.73 0.52
CA THR A 90 -1.82 0.44 0.14
C THR A 90 -1.66 0.36 -1.38
N THR A 91 -1.47 1.50 -2.05
CA THR A 91 -1.28 1.54 -3.50
C THR A 91 0.12 1.01 -3.86
N PRO A 92 0.24 -0.10 -4.62
CA PRO A 92 1.54 -0.62 -5.03
C PRO A 92 2.25 0.37 -5.97
N LYS A 93 3.56 0.54 -5.80
CA LYS A 93 4.40 1.44 -6.59
C LYS A 93 5.54 0.69 -7.28
N ALA A 94 6.19 -0.22 -6.58
CA ALA A 94 7.40 -0.87 -7.08
C ALA A 94 7.15 -1.71 -8.35
N LYS A 95 6.22 -2.68 -8.32
CA LYS A 95 5.91 -3.52 -9.50
C LYS A 95 5.39 -2.71 -10.70
N PRO A 96 4.44 -1.77 -10.55
CA PRO A 96 4.03 -0.90 -11.67
C PRO A 96 5.17 -0.06 -12.24
N SER A 97 6.04 0.47 -11.39
CA SER A 97 7.19 1.26 -11.84
C SER A 97 8.18 0.42 -12.65
N ALA A 98 8.44 -0.83 -12.23
CA ALA A 98 9.30 -1.74 -12.98
C ALA A 98 8.75 -2.07 -14.38
N LYS A 99 7.43 -2.32 -14.49
CA LYS A 99 6.78 -2.53 -15.79
C LYS A 99 6.89 -1.30 -16.69
N ALA A 100 6.65 -0.10 -16.14
CA ALA A 100 6.79 1.14 -16.90
C ALA A 100 8.23 1.40 -17.38
N GLU A 101 9.24 1.01 -16.60
CA GLU A 101 10.65 1.11 -17.02
C GLU A 101 10.97 0.17 -18.18
N ILE A 102 10.40 -1.04 -18.21
CA ILE A 102 10.55 -1.96 -19.35
C ILE A 102 9.89 -1.37 -20.60
N ASP A 103 8.66 -0.87 -20.49
CA ASP A 103 7.96 -0.25 -21.62
C ASP A 103 8.77 0.92 -22.21
N ALA A 104 9.37 1.74 -21.35
CA ALA A 104 10.25 2.83 -21.77
C ALA A 104 11.51 2.31 -22.50
N LYS A 105 12.18 1.29 -21.95
CA LYS A 105 13.36 0.67 -22.59
C LYS A 105 13.03 0.03 -23.94
N VAL A 106 11.85 -0.59 -24.06
CA VAL A 106 11.35 -1.16 -25.33
C VAL A 106 11.14 -0.07 -26.36
N GLN A 107 10.51 1.04 -25.97
CA GLN A 107 10.32 2.19 -26.85
C GLN A 107 11.66 2.77 -27.31
N ASP A 108 12.60 2.97 -26.40
CA ASP A 108 13.94 3.49 -26.71
C ASP A 108 14.72 2.56 -27.65
N ALA A 109 14.69 1.25 -27.39
CA ALA A 109 15.32 0.25 -28.25
C ALA A 109 14.71 0.24 -29.66
N ASN A 110 13.38 0.27 -29.77
CA ASN A 110 12.69 0.33 -31.06
C ASN A 110 13.03 1.59 -31.84
N ASN A 111 13.09 2.75 -31.16
CA ASN A 111 13.50 4.02 -31.78
C ASN A 111 14.95 3.98 -32.28
N ALA A 112 15.87 3.40 -31.50
CA ALA A 112 17.25 3.23 -31.90
C ALA A 112 17.38 2.28 -33.12
N ILE A 113 16.62 1.19 -33.15
CA ILE A 113 16.55 0.27 -34.30
C ILE A 113 16.04 0.99 -35.55
N ASP A 114 14.99 1.81 -35.43
CA ASP A 114 14.43 2.57 -36.55
C ASP A 114 15.38 3.62 -37.11
N GLN A 115 16.19 4.24 -36.25
CA GLN A 115 17.17 5.25 -36.64
C GLN A 115 18.47 4.65 -37.20
N ASN A 116 18.68 3.35 -37.03
CA ASN A 116 19.87 2.68 -37.52
C ASN A 116 19.81 2.47 -39.05
N GLN A 117 20.58 3.27 -39.78
CA GLN A 117 20.64 3.25 -41.25
C GLN A 117 21.45 2.07 -41.81
N ASP A 118 22.25 1.39 -40.98
CA ASP A 118 23.03 0.24 -41.39
C ASP A 118 22.19 -1.05 -41.47
N LEU A 119 20.98 -1.04 -40.88
CA LEU A 119 20.07 -2.17 -40.93
C LEU A 119 19.20 -2.14 -42.19
N THR A 120 18.94 -3.32 -42.73
CA THR A 120 17.86 -3.56 -43.70
C THR A 120 16.49 -3.59 -43.01
N ASP A 121 15.41 -3.57 -43.80
CA ASP A 121 14.05 -3.71 -43.26
C ASP A 121 13.83 -5.04 -42.55
N ASP A 122 14.45 -6.11 -43.07
CA ASP A 122 14.35 -7.44 -42.47
C ASP A 122 15.09 -7.53 -41.14
N GLU A 123 16.31 -6.98 -41.07
CA GLU A 123 17.08 -6.93 -39.83
C GLU A 123 16.40 -6.05 -38.77
N ARG A 124 15.80 -4.91 -39.16
CA ARG A 124 14.99 -4.10 -38.23
C ARG A 124 13.82 -4.90 -37.66
N ARG A 125 13.10 -5.65 -38.50
CA ARG A 125 11.93 -6.43 -38.06
C ARG A 125 12.32 -7.50 -37.06
N GLU A 126 13.38 -8.24 -37.34
CA GLU A 126 13.90 -9.28 -36.44
C GLU A 126 14.40 -8.69 -35.12
N ALA A 127 15.12 -7.56 -35.16
CA ALA A 127 15.58 -6.87 -33.96
C ALA A 127 14.40 -6.39 -33.08
N LYS A 128 13.37 -5.78 -33.67
CA LYS A 128 12.17 -5.38 -32.93
C LYS A 128 11.39 -6.55 -32.37
N LYS A 129 11.36 -7.68 -33.09
CA LYS A 129 10.76 -8.91 -32.60
C LYS A 129 11.50 -9.41 -31.36
N ALA A 130 12.83 -9.45 -31.40
CA ALA A 130 13.65 -9.85 -30.25
C ALA A 130 13.44 -8.92 -29.03
N VAL A 131 13.35 -7.60 -29.24
CA VAL A 131 13.03 -6.64 -28.17
C VAL A 131 11.66 -6.93 -27.56
N LYS A 132 10.65 -7.20 -28.40
CA LYS A 132 9.31 -7.53 -27.94
C LYS A 132 9.27 -8.85 -27.17
N ASP A 133 9.91 -9.90 -27.69
CA ASP A 133 9.94 -11.22 -27.07
C ASP A 133 10.57 -11.13 -25.67
N ALA A 134 11.70 -10.42 -25.53
CA ALA A 134 12.35 -10.18 -24.23
C ALA A 134 11.45 -9.39 -23.27
N ALA A 135 10.69 -8.42 -23.77
CA ALA A 135 9.77 -7.63 -22.96
C ALA A 135 8.53 -8.42 -22.50
N ASP A 136 8.08 -9.40 -23.29
CA ASP A 136 6.93 -10.24 -22.95
C ASP A 136 7.24 -11.25 -21.82
N GLU A 137 8.52 -11.59 -21.60
CA GLU A 137 8.97 -12.51 -20.53
C GLU A 137 9.05 -11.82 -19.15
N ALA A 138 9.47 -10.55 -19.12
CA ALA A 138 9.75 -9.81 -17.89
C ALA A 138 8.56 -9.59 -16.92
N PRO A 139 7.28 -9.47 -17.36
CA PRO A 139 6.14 -9.31 -16.45
C PRO A 139 5.97 -10.46 -15.46
N GLY A 140 6.29 -11.70 -15.86
CA GLY A 140 6.20 -12.87 -14.98
C GLY A 140 7.17 -12.78 -13.80
N ASP A 141 8.41 -12.39 -14.06
CA ASP A 141 9.44 -12.20 -13.03
C ASP A 141 9.06 -11.05 -12.07
N ILE A 142 8.52 -9.95 -12.60
CA ILE A 142 8.04 -8.82 -11.80
C ILE A 142 6.88 -9.22 -10.89
N ASP A 143 5.94 -10.00 -11.40
CA ASP A 143 4.79 -10.43 -10.61
C ASP A 143 5.20 -11.41 -9.51
N GLY A 144 6.20 -12.26 -9.77
CA GLY A 144 6.78 -13.18 -8.78
C GLY A 144 7.67 -12.52 -7.74
N ALA A 145 8.21 -11.32 -8.01
CA ALA A 145 9.07 -10.61 -7.07
C ALA A 145 8.34 -10.27 -5.75
N THR A 146 9.02 -10.52 -4.64
CA THR A 146 8.52 -10.26 -3.28
C THR A 146 9.21 -9.07 -2.63
N ALA A 147 10.41 -8.71 -3.07
CA ALA A 147 11.20 -7.58 -2.58
C ALA A 147 11.53 -6.60 -3.70
N ALA A 148 11.63 -5.31 -3.36
CA ALA A 148 11.96 -4.28 -4.34
C ALA A 148 13.34 -4.50 -5.00
N GLY A 149 14.28 -5.14 -4.30
CA GLY A 149 15.60 -5.47 -4.84
C GLY A 149 15.56 -6.44 -6.03
N GLU A 150 14.60 -7.37 -6.05
CA GLU A 150 14.46 -8.37 -7.12
C GLU A 150 14.00 -7.75 -8.44
N LEU A 151 13.27 -6.64 -8.38
CA LEU A 151 12.75 -5.92 -9.56
C LEU A 151 13.85 -5.26 -10.40
N THR A 152 15.05 -5.08 -9.82
CA THR A 152 16.19 -4.48 -10.52
C THR A 152 16.98 -5.49 -11.37
N ALA A 153 16.69 -6.78 -11.25
CA ALA A 153 17.45 -7.87 -11.87
C ALA A 153 16.95 -8.29 -13.27
N ALA A 154 15.82 -7.77 -13.76
CA ALA A 154 15.20 -8.20 -15.04
C ALA A 154 15.90 -7.64 -16.30
N GLY A 155 17.21 -7.40 -16.26
CA GLY A 155 18.00 -6.85 -17.38
C GLY A 155 19.24 -7.66 -17.78
N GLY A 156 19.50 -8.80 -17.16
CA GLY A 156 20.76 -9.52 -17.39
C GLY A 156 20.67 -11.02 -17.12
N GLY A 157 19.91 -11.73 -17.94
CA GLY A 157 19.76 -13.19 -17.83
C GLY A 157 19.44 -13.84 -19.16
N GLY A 158 20.30 -13.67 -20.16
CA GLY A 158 20.12 -14.30 -21.47
C GLY A 158 21.35 -14.14 -22.35
N GLY A 159 22.48 -14.71 -21.91
CA GLY A 159 23.71 -14.84 -22.69
C GLY A 159 24.27 -16.24 -22.51
#